data_AF-A0A8S3ZYV2-F1
#
_entry.id   AF-A0A8S3ZYV2-F1
#
_cell.length_a   1.000
_cell.length_b   1.000
_cell.length_c   1.000
_cell.angle_alpha   90.00
_cell.angle_beta   90.00
_cell.angle_gamma   90.00
#
_symmetry.space_group_name_H-M   'P 1'
#
loop_
_entity.id
_entity.type
_entity.pdbx_description
1 polymer ?
#
loop_
_entity_poly.entity_id
_entity_poly.type
_entity_poly.pdbx_seq_one_letter_code
_entity_poly.pdbx_strand_id
1 'polypeptide(L)'
;TATVDAGGLCEDLIPNCRSYGQQTCVDYADWSKINCPYTCGFCTGSPPQRECKDLVDNCQDYVPEMCTDSSYRIWAEDNCPAYCDFCGTTNTVAPTGSSQSPATPSASICEDLINFCSVYSQLACSDTTWANTYCSKYCNRC
;
A
#
# COMPACT_ATOMS: atom_id res chain seq x y z
N THR A 1 37.95 10.18 26.41
CA THR A 1 36.55 10.64 26.39
C THR A 1 35.96 10.24 25.05
N ALA A 2 35.05 9.29 25.05
CA ALA A 2 34.42 8.76 23.86
C ALA A 2 33.49 9.82 23.25
N THR A 3 33.65 10.09 21.96
CA THR A 3 32.73 10.89 21.16
C THR A 3 31.42 10.11 21.03
N VAL A 4 30.34 10.68 21.55
CA VAL A 4 28.98 10.20 21.31
C VAL A 4 28.73 10.23 19.80
N ASP A 5 28.64 9.04 19.22
CA ASP A 5 28.21 8.82 17.86
C ASP A 5 26.80 9.37 17.69
N ALA A 6 26.61 10.27 16.73
CA ALA A 6 25.31 10.80 16.35
C ALA A 6 24.55 9.73 15.53
N GLY A 7 24.36 8.56 16.12
CA GLY A 7 23.57 7.46 15.59
C GLY A 7 22.09 7.84 15.65
N GLY A 8 21.66 8.70 14.72
CA GLY A 8 20.25 8.96 14.47
C GLY A 8 19.52 7.64 14.22
N LEU A 9 18.30 7.52 14.75
CA LEU A 9 17.43 6.39 14.46
C LEU A 9 17.38 6.23 12.93
N CYS A 10 17.62 5.01 12.43
CA CYS A 10 17.43 4.71 11.01
C CYS A 10 15.93 4.65 10.72
N GLU A 11 15.33 5.81 10.45
CA GLU A 11 13.91 5.97 10.21
C GLU A 11 13.66 6.76 8.93
N ASP A 12 12.52 6.50 8.30
CA ASP A 12 12.02 7.32 7.21
C ASP A 12 11.47 8.63 7.77
N LEU A 13 11.86 9.78 7.19
CA LEU A 13 11.42 11.09 7.64
C LEU A 13 10.01 11.45 7.14
N ILE A 14 9.53 10.75 6.12
CA ILE A 14 8.19 10.95 5.55
C ILE A 14 7.39 9.65 5.61
N PRO A 15 6.06 9.72 5.81
CA PRO A 15 5.25 8.53 6.06
C PRO A 15 5.02 7.68 4.80
N ASN A 16 5.15 8.24 3.60
CA ASN A 16 4.72 7.62 2.35
C ASN A 16 5.88 7.06 1.49
N CYS A 17 7.05 6.78 2.07
CA CYS A 17 8.20 6.22 1.35
C CYS A 17 7.85 4.97 0.51
N ARG A 18 7.01 4.08 1.07
CA ARG A 18 6.56 2.84 0.40
C ARG A 18 5.77 3.10 -0.87
N SER A 19 5.06 4.22 -0.97
CA SER A 19 4.24 4.58 -2.13
C SER A 19 5.06 5.01 -3.34
N TYR A 20 6.31 5.43 -3.16
CA TYR A 20 7.18 5.84 -4.27
C TYR A 20 7.85 4.67 -5.01
N GLY A 21 7.79 3.47 -4.43
CA GLY A 21 8.41 2.26 -5.00
C GLY A 21 9.95 2.28 -5.00
N GLN A 22 10.55 1.12 -5.26
CA GLN A 22 12.01 0.94 -5.17
C GLN A 22 12.81 1.74 -6.20
N GLN A 23 12.21 2.11 -7.33
CA GLN A 23 12.92 2.88 -8.36
C GLN A 23 13.36 4.27 -7.85
N THR A 24 12.60 4.85 -6.91
CA THR A 24 12.92 6.14 -6.28
C THR A 24 14.22 6.06 -5.47
N CYS A 25 14.60 4.88 -4.98
CA CYS A 25 15.88 4.66 -4.32
C CYS A 25 17.08 4.78 -5.27
N VAL A 26 16.87 4.63 -6.58
CA VAL A 26 17.91 4.74 -7.61
C VAL A 26 17.85 6.09 -8.30
N ASP A 27 16.69 6.44 -8.86
CA ASP A 27 16.52 7.66 -9.68
C ASP A 27 16.66 8.93 -8.85
N TYR A 28 16.33 8.86 -7.55
CA TYR A 28 16.39 9.97 -6.61
C TYR A 28 17.23 9.60 -5.38
N ALA A 29 18.33 8.87 -5.57
CA ALA A 29 19.13 8.31 -4.48
C ALA A 29 19.52 9.33 -3.40
N ASP A 30 19.92 10.56 -3.76
CA ASP A 30 20.32 11.58 -2.78
C ASP A 30 19.15 12.09 -1.94
N TRP A 31 17.97 12.26 -2.55
CA TRP A 31 16.75 12.59 -1.83
C TRP A 31 16.31 11.42 -0.93
N SER A 32 16.40 10.19 -1.43
CA SER A 32 16.00 8.96 -0.75
C SER A 32 16.90 8.62 0.44
N LYS A 33 18.20 8.93 0.40
CA LYS A 33 19.12 8.83 1.55
C LYS A 33 18.72 9.73 2.72
N ILE A 34 18.01 10.82 2.45
CA ILE A 34 17.57 11.77 3.47
C ILE A 34 16.18 11.41 3.96
N ASN A 35 15.24 11.17 3.04
CA ASN A 35 13.81 11.08 3.37
C ASN A 35 13.32 9.65 3.61
N CYS A 36 13.93 8.67 2.94
CA CYS A 36 13.52 7.26 2.97
C CYS A 36 14.68 6.29 3.22
N PRO A 37 15.65 6.58 4.12
CA PRO A 37 16.86 5.78 4.24
C PRO A 37 16.60 4.36 4.75
N TYR A 38 15.53 4.15 5.53
CA TYR A 38 15.14 2.82 5.98
C TYR A 38 14.45 2.04 4.84
N THR A 39 13.42 2.62 4.22
CA THR A 39 12.70 1.98 3.09
C THR A 39 13.66 1.61 1.95
N CYS A 40 14.63 2.48 1.63
CA CYS A 40 15.61 2.24 0.57
C CYS A 40 16.82 1.40 0.99
N GLY A 41 16.91 1.00 2.27
CA GLY A 41 18.02 0.19 2.78
C GLY A 41 19.37 0.91 2.81
N PHE A 42 19.39 2.24 2.84
CA PHE A 42 20.60 3.05 2.99
C PHE A 42 21.13 3.05 4.42
N CYS A 43 20.30 2.66 5.38
CA CYS A 43 20.70 2.37 6.74
C CYS A 43 20.02 1.09 7.23
N THR A 44 20.49 0.59 8.38
CA THR A 44 19.89 -0.55 9.07
C THR A 44 19.51 -0.12 10.49
N GLY A 45 18.28 -0.40 10.91
CA GLY A 45 17.78 -0.13 12.25
C GLY A 45 16.35 -0.63 12.43
N SER A 46 15.68 -0.20 13.50
CA SER A 46 14.28 -0.58 13.73
C SER A 46 13.37 0.20 12.79
N PRO A 47 12.35 -0.45 12.16
CA PRO A 47 11.36 0.27 11.36
C PRO A 47 10.73 1.40 12.18
N PRO A 48 10.37 2.53 11.54
CA PRO A 48 9.63 3.59 12.21
C PRO A 48 8.41 3.00 12.90
N GLN A 49 8.28 3.24 14.21
CA GLN A 49 7.16 2.78 15.00
C GLN A 49 5.93 3.59 14.58
N ARG A 50 5.15 3.05 13.65
CA ARG A 50 3.84 3.63 13.31
C ARG A 50 2.82 3.19 14.35
N GLU A 51 2.08 4.16 14.88
CA GLU A 51 0.91 3.88 15.70
C GLU A 51 -0.09 3.07 14.87
N CYS A 52 -0.64 2.02 15.47
CA CYS A 52 -1.78 1.31 14.89
C CYS A 52 -3.02 2.21 15.00
N LYS A 53 -3.24 3.03 13.98
CA LYS A 53 -4.41 3.89 13.86
C LYS A 53 -4.70 4.17 12.41
N ASP A 54 -5.98 4.20 12.07
CA ASP A 54 -6.43 4.70 10.77
C ASP A 54 -6.09 6.19 10.63
N LEU A 55 -5.42 6.53 9.52
CA LEU A 55 -5.03 7.90 9.18
C LEU A 55 -6.13 8.63 8.40
N VAL A 56 -7.08 7.89 7.83
CA VAL A 56 -8.26 8.43 7.15
C VAL A 56 -9.53 7.99 7.87
N ASP A 57 -10.50 8.89 8.00
CA ASP A 57 -11.71 8.65 8.79
C ASP A 57 -12.76 7.79 8.04
N ASN A 58 -12.54 7.52 6.76
CA ASN A 58 -13.52 6.91 5.86
C ASN A 58 -13.13 5.49 5.39
N CYS A 59 -12.31 4.76 6.16
CA CYS A 59 -11.88 3.39 5.80
C CYS A 59 -13.06 2.46 5.47
N GLN A 60 -14.20 2.61 6.16
CA GLN A 60 -15.42 1.82 5.92
C GLN A 60 -16.16 2.11 4.60
N ASP A 61 -15.84 3.22 3.92
CA ASP A 61 -16.52 3.63 2.68
C ASP A 61 -15.82 3.04 1.44
N TYR A 62 -14.63 2.46 1.62
CA TYR A 62 -13.88 1.77 0.57
C TYR A 62 -14.31 0.30 0.45
N VAL A 63 -13.93 -0.32 -0.67
CA VAL A 63 -14.23 -1.72 -0.94
C VAL A 63 -13.47 -2.63 0.05
N PRO A 64 -14.10 -3.63 0.69
CA PRO A 64 -13.44 -4.50 1.68
C PRO A 64 -12.19 -5.22 1.15
N GLU A 65 -12.13 -5.46 -0.16
CA GLU A 65 -10.98 -6.05 -0.85
C GLU A 65 -9.70 -5.22 -0.68
N MET A 66 -9.78 -3.94 -0.29
CA MET A 66 -8.62 -3.13 0.10
C MET A 66 -7.74 -3.79 1.17
N CYS A 67 -8.34 -4.59 2.05
CA CYS A 67 -7.64 -5.26 3.14
C CYS A 67 -7.03 -6.61 2.72
N THR A 68 -7.38 -7.15 1.54
CA THR A 68 -6.97 -8.50 1.12
C THR A 68 -6.23 -8.53 -0.22
N ASP A 69 -6.51 -7.60 -1.12
CA ASP A 69 -5.85 -7.50 -2.43
C ASP A 69 -4.45 -6.91 -2.29
N SER A 70 -3.46 -7.58 -2.88
CA SER A 70 -2.07 -7.12 -2.91
C SER A 70 -1.89 -5.72 -3.52
N SER A 71 -2.77 -5.33 -4.43
CA SER A 71 -2.74 -4.03 -5.12
C SER A 71 -3.01 -2.87 -4.17
N TYR A 72 -3.78 -3.11 -3.10
CA TYR A 72 -4.13 -2.10 -2.10
C TYR A 72 -3.33 -2.21 -0.81
N ARG A 73 -2.55 -3.29 -0.68
CA ARG A 73 -1.85 -3.65 0.55
C ARG A 73 -1.06 -2.50 1.17
N ILE A 74 -0.23 -1.82 0.39
CA ILE A 74 0.60 -0.71 0.89
C ILE A 74 -0.28 0.42 1.40
N TRP A 75 -1.28 0.82 0.61
CA TRP A 75 -2.17 1.92 0.98
C TRP A 75 -2.98 1.56 2.24
N ALA A 76 -3.51 0.35 2.32
CA ALA A 76 -4.33 -0.08 3.45
C ALA A 76 -3.49 -0.27 4.73
N GLU A 77 -2.24 -0.74 4.63
CA GLU A 77 -1.27 -0.74 5.75
C GLU A 77 -0.90 0.68 6.22
N ASP A 78 -0.81 1.65 5.30
CA ASP A 78 -0.44 3.02 5.65
C ASP A 78 -1.62 3.85 6.16
N ASN A 79 -2.84 3.62 5.68
CA ASN A 79 -3.99 4.52 5.91
C ASN A 79 -5.10 3.91 6.76
N CYS A 80 -5.33 2.60 6.67
CA CYS A 80 -6.42 1.91 7.35
C CYS A 80 -5.94 0.67 8.14
N PRO A 81 -4.79 0.70 8.84
CA PRO A 81 -4.24 -0.50 9.46
C PRO A 81 -5.11 -1.05 10.59
N ALA A 82 -5.88 -0.22 11.29
CA ALA A 82 -6.78 -0.67 12.34
C ALA A 82 -8.06 -1.25 11.75
N TYR A 83 -8.67 -0.56 10.78
CA TYR A 83 -9.83 -1.07 10.04
C TYR A 83 -9.56 -2.42 9.35
N CYS A 84 -8.38 -2.58 8.76
CA CYS A 84 -7.97 -3.81 8.06
C CYS A 84 -7.33 -4.87 8.97
N ASP A 85 -7.31 -4.68 10.30
CA ASP A 85 -6.68 -5.60 11.27
C ASP A 85 -5.19 -5.90 10.97
N PHE A 86 -4.47 -4.96 10.36
CA PHE A 86 -3.04 -5.09 10.06
C PHE A 86 -2.13 -4.82 11.24
N CYS A 87 -2.69 -4.42 12.37
CA CYS A 87 -1.97 -4.09 13.58
C CYS A 87 -1.36 -5.29 14.34
N GLY A 88 -1.30 -6.46 13.72
CA GLY A 88 -0.66 -7.66 14.27
C GLY A 88 0.84 -7.46 14.54
N THR A 89 1.15 -7.37 15.84
CA THR A 89 2.45 -7.32 16.55
C THR A 89 3.75 -7.44 15.74
N THR A 90 4.61 -6.44 15.97
CA THR A 90 6.07 -6.47 15.78
C THR A 90 6.69 -7.88 15.99
N ASN A 91 7.40 -8.38 14.98
CA ASN A 91 8.22 -9.61 14.96
C ASN A 91 7.47 -10.95 15.12
N THR A 92 7.36 -11.75 14.04
CA THR A 92 7.95 -13.10 13.88
C THR A 92 7.39 -13.77 12.60
N VAL A 93 8.30 -14.37 11.83
CA VAL A 93 8.06 -15.16 10.62
C VAL A 93 7.13 -16.37 10.89
N ALA A 94 6.06 -16.55 10.11
CA ALA A 94 5.64 -17.83 9.51
C ALA A 94 4.38 -17.68 8.62
N PRO A 95 4.27 -18.40 7.48
CA PRO A 95 3.11 -18.39 6.60
C PRO A 95 2.21 -19.60 6.88
N THR A 96 0.89 -19.44 7.01
CA THR A 96 -0.10 -20.44 6.53
C THR A 96 -1.54 -19.95 6.61
N GLY A 97 -2.25 -20.06 5.47
CA GLY A 97 -3.69 -20.32 5.34
C GLY A 97 -4.66 -19.28 5.94
N SER A 98 -5.58 -18.71 5.17
CA SER A 98 -6.68 -19.50 4.62
C SER A 98 -7.40 -18.75 3.50
N SER A 99 -7.54 -19.42 2.36
CA SER A 99 -8.44 -19.09 1.27
C SER A 99 -9.90 -19.22 1.68
N GLN A 100 -10.75 -18.30 1.23
CA GLN A 100 -11.99 -18.66 0.55
C GLN A 100 -12.23 -17.71 -0.63
N SER A 101 -12.60 -18.31 -1.75
CA SER A 101 -13.06 -17.74 -3.03
C SER A 101 -14.11 -18.73 -3.58
N PRO A 102 -14.96 -18.42 -4.58
CA PRO A 102 -15.33 -17.14 -5.20
C PRO A 102 -16.86 -16.87 -5.15
N ALA A 103 -17.28 -15.64 -5.41
CA ALA A 103 -18.65 -15.37 -5.89
C ALA A 103 -18.60 -14.92 -7.37
N THR A 104 -19.45 -15.56 -8.16
CA THR A 104 -19.59 -15.56 -9.61
C THR A 104 -19.81 -14.17 -10.23
N PRO A 105 -19.23 -13.84 -11.40
CA PRO A 105 -19.52 -12.57 -12.09
C PRO A 105 -20.87 -12.67 -12.82
N SER A 106 -21.79 -11.75 -12.52
CA SER A 106 -23.04 -11.60 -13.27
C SER A 106 -22.89 -10.48 -14.30
N ALA A 107 -22.92 -10.89 -15.58
CA ALA A 107 -23.15 -10.16 -16.82
C ALA A 107 -23.09 -8.62 -16.82
N SER A 108 -21.96 -8.11 -17.33
CA SER A 108 -21.82 -7.05 -18.35
C SER A 108 -22.97 -6.03 -18.47
N ILE A 109 -22.96 -5.03 -17.60
CA ILE A 109 -23.47 -3.69 -17.87
C ILE A 109 -22.26 -2.76 -18.02
N CYS A 110 -22.26 -1.90 -19.04
CA CYS A 110 -21.11 -1.03 -19.35
C CYS A 110 -21.08 0.18 -18.43
N GLU A 111 -20.75 -0.05 -17.18
CA GLU A 111 -20.62 0.97 -16.14
C GLU A 111 -19.38 0.72 -15.29
N ASP A 112 -18.93 1.79 -14.63
CA ASP A 112 -17.92 1.70 -13.59
C ASP A 112 -18.65 1.41 -12.27
N LEU A 113 -18.33 0.30 -11.63
CA LEU A 113 -18.91 -0.10 -10.34
C LEU A 113 -18.25 0.64 -9.17
N ILE A 114 -17.13 1.32 -9.41
CA ILE A 114 -16.43 2.17 -8.43
C ILE A 114 -16.25 3.59 -8.98
N ASN A 115 -16.44 4.59 -8.12
CA ASN A 115 -16.40 6.01 -8.52
C ASN A 115 -14.98 6.58 -8.72
N PHE A 116 -13.93 5.80 -8.41
CA PHE A 116 -12.54 6.28 -8.34
C PHE A 116 -11.61 5.63 -9.37
N CYS A 117 -12.13 5.13 -10.50
CA CYS A 117 -11.28 4.55 -11.56
C CYS A 117 -10.14 5.50 -12.02
N SER A 118 -10.34 6.82 -11.93
CA SER A 118 -9.33 7.83 -12.22
C SER A 118 -8.20 7.94 -11.18
N VAL A 119 -8.45 7.58 -9.91
CA VAL A 119 -7.44 7.57 -8.84
C VAL A 119 -6.36 6.52 -9.12
N TYR A 120 -6.74 5.43 -9.78
CA TYR A 120 -5.82 4.36 -10.21
C TYR A 120 -5.08 4.68 -11.52
N SER A 121 -5.29 5.87 -12.09
CA SER A 121 -4.75 6.32 -13.39
C SER A 121 -5.09 5.35 -14.54
N GLN A 122 -4.50 5.51 -15.73
CA GLN A 122 -4.69 4.53 -16.80
C GLN A 122 -4.05 3.16 -16.50
N LEU A 123 -3.17 3.07 -15.49
CA LEU A 123 -2.53 1.80 -15.11
C LEU A 123 -3.54 0.76 -14.63
N ALA A 124 -4.66 1.19 -14.04
CA ALA A 124 -5.79 0.33 -13.68
C ALA A 124 -6.33 -0.50 -14.88
N CYS A 125 -6.18 0.03 -16.10
CA CYS A 125 -6.59 -0.64 -17.33
C CYS A 125 -5.56 -1.67 -17.83
N SER A 126 -4.47 -1.93 -17.11
CA SER A 126 -3.53 -3.00 -17.46
C SER A 126 -3.96 -4.35 -16.89
N ASP A 127 -4.65 -4.38 -15.75
CA ASP A 127 -5.28 -5.58 -15.23
C ASP A 127 -6.65 -5.77 -15.90
N THR A 128 -6.72 -6.70 -16.85
CA THR A 128 -7.93 -6.93 -17.64
C THR A 128 -9.06 -7.55 -16.81
N THR A 129 -8.75 -8.37 -15.83
CA THR A 129 -9.75 -9.06 -15.01
C THR A 129 -10.41 -8.07 -14.06
N TRP A 130 -9.58 -7.27 -13.40
CA TRP A 130 -10.04 -6.21 -12.52
C TRP A 130 -10.77 -5.11 -13.29
N ALA A 131 -10.20 -4.62 -14.40
CA ALA A 131 -10.81 -3.55 -15.19
C ALA A 131 -12.17 -3.94 -15.77
N ASN A 132 -12.34 -5.18 -16.23
CA ASN A 132 -13.63 -5.68 -16.73
C ASN A 132 -14.70 -5.82 -15.64
N THR A 133 -14.28 -5.87 -14.38
CA THR A 133 -15.18 -6.07 -13.23
C THR A 133 -15.58 -4.75 -12.61
N TYR A 134 -14.68 -3.76 -12.54
CA TYR A 134 -14.92 -2.55 -11.75
C TYR A 134 -14.90 -1.25 -12.55
N CYS A 135 -14.15 -1.18 -13.64
CA CYS A 135 -13.86 0.06 -14.38
C CYS A 135 -14.01 -0.09 -15.90
N SER A 136 -14.99 -0.89 -16.31
CA SER A 136 -15.16 -1.35 -17.69
C SER A 136 -15.36 -0.18 -18.64
N LYS A 137 -16.10 0.84 -18.19
CA LYS A 137 -16.40 2.05 -18.95
C LYS A 137 -15.21 3.01 -18.97
N TYR A 138 -14.56 3.25 -17.84
CA TYR A 138 -13.34 4.08 -17.75
C TYR A 138 -12.20 3.51 -18.62
N CYS A 139 -12.08 2.19 -18.70
CA CYS A 139 -11.05 1.50 -19.48
C CYS A 139 -11.43 1.20 -20.95
N ASN A 140 -12.60 1.64 -21.43
CA ASN A 140 -13.11 1.34 -22.78
C ASN A 140 -13.06 -0.16 -23.13
N ARG A 141 -13.42 -1.02 -22.17
CA ARG A 141 -13.43 -2.49 -22.33
C ARG A 141 -14.84 -3.06 -22.52
N CYS A 142 -15.79 -2.15 -22.55
CA CYS A 142 -17.08 -2.16 -23.19
C CYS A 142 -17.20 -0.80 -23.90
#